data_AF-A0A951VKU1-F1
#
_entry.id   AF-A0A951VKU1-F1
#
_cell.length_a   1.000
_cell.length_b   1.000
_cell.length_c   1.000
_cell.angle_alpha   90.00
_cell.angle_beta   90.00
_cell.angle_gamma   90.00
#
_symmetry.space_group_name_H-M   'P 1'
#
loop_
_entity.id
_entity.type
_entity.pdbx_description
1 polymer ?
#
loop_
_entity_poly.entity_id
_entity_poly.type
_entity_poly.pdbx_seq_one_letter_code
_entity_poly.pdbx_strand_id
1 'polypeptide(L)'
;MKKLLTLLLVIVYTHSFSQINNFEEEGQFLHALQQLVAQSFTEHYAETDWDEGTRQFLEFDPMSMNLVFYKTPYDEDDNGKLSTSIQWLAKSVIPLYEIDTLIGDNKKNTITIKTKGQSNKYDIQTYAIKSGGEYYPAAQGNELIVQSDKLLKIRNLEKRLNWHISELQKFYKKKMDLVNYLNKKLKQEIEYQIKDSLNYRSDKKFKVLQEFQLDNSGQWLSVIVERRNIYDNPITEKQSLQLRDVLKIGKDITVMLVSKPHNVLKTTTVKNEEEERKIETVDDWFYLHFSHEKDNEKLGDEIINLFKQIGMEIQKSDWFD
;
A
#
# COMPACT_ATOMS: atom_id res chain seq x y z
N MET A 1 15.73 33.11 0.00
CA MET A 1 16.93 32.30 -0.30
C MET A 1 16.79 30.82 0.10
N LYS A 2 16.29 30.44 1.29
CA LYS A 2 16.11 29.01 1.65
C LYS A 2 15.17 28.21 0.74
N LYS A 3 14.02 28.76 0.33
CA LYS A 3 13.08 28.08 -0.60
C LYS A 3 13.61 27.89 -2.03
N LEU A 4 14.54 28.75 -2.47
CA LEU A 4 15.17 28.63 -3.78
C LEU A 4 16.24 27.53 -3.79
N LEU A 5 16.91 27.32 -2.65
CA LEU A 5 17.88 26.24 -2.46
C LEU A 5 17.20 24.86 -2.43
N THR A 6 16.00 24.75 -1.87
CA THR A 6 15.19 23.51 -1.90
C THR A 6 14.73 23.19 -3.32
N LEU A 7 14.33 24.20 -4.10
CA LEU A 7 13.95 24.04 -5.50
C LEU A 7 15.16 23.64 -6.37
N LEU A 8 16.35 24.20 -6.11
CA LEU A 8 17.57 23.83 -6.82
C LEU A 8 18.03 22.41 -6.48
N LEU A 9 17.89 21.95 -5.24
CA LEU A 9 18.20 20.57 -4.86
C LEU A 9 17.25 19.54 -5.51
N VAL A 10 15.98 19.89 -5.70
CA VAL A 10 15.00 19.06 -6.43
C VAL A 10 15.27 19.05 -7.94
N ILE A 11 15.87 20.11 -8.51
CA ILE A 11 16.25 20.18 -9.93
C ILE A 11 17.61 19.53 -10.21
N VAL A 12 18.54 19.51 -9.24
CA VAL A 12 19.88 18.90 -9.38
C VAL A 12 19.85 17.39 -9.15
N TYR A 13 18.84 16.83 -8.48
CA TYR A 13 18.46 15.44 -8.73
C TYR A 13 17.66 15.37 -10.03
N THR A 14 18.37 15.54 -11.15
CA THR A 14 18.13 14.69 -12.30
C THR A 14 18.29 13.26 -11.80
N HIS A 15 17.24 12.69 -11.21
CA HIS A 15 17.00 11.28 -11.37
C HIS A 15 16.96 11.09 -12.89
N SER A 16 18.11 10.70 -13.43
CA SER A 16 18.19 9.82 -14.57
C SER A 16 17.03 8.85 -14.46
N PHE A 17 16.43 8.47 -15.59
CA PHE A 17 15.35 7.48 -15.63
C PHE A 17 15.84 6.11 -15.09
N SER A 18 16.10 6.02 -13.79
CA SER A 18 16.66 4.89 -13.05
C SER A 18 15.53 4.09 -12.46
N GLN A 19 15.67 2.77 -12.48
CA GLN A 19 14.65 1.90 -11.90
C GLN A 19 14.75 1.91 -10.38
N ILE A 20 13.61 1.73 -9.70
CA ILE A 20 13.59 1.52 -8.25
C ILE A 20 14.07 0.09 -7.95
N ASN A 21 15.13 0.00 -7.17
CA ASN A 21 15.79 -1.24 -6.80
C ASN A 21 15.58 -1.60 -5.34
N ASN A 22 15.31 -0.63 -4.45
CA ASN A 22 15.16 -0.86 -3.01
C ASN A 22 14.16 0.12 -2.38
N PHE A 23 13.90 -0.05 -1.08
CA PHE A 23 12.97 0.77 -0.30
C PHE A 23 13.41 2.23 -0.09
N GLU A 24 14.71 2.52 -0.10
CA GLU A 24 15.21 3.89 0.02
C GLU A 24 14.89 4.69 -1.25
N GLU A 25 15.17 4.10 -2.41
CA GLU A 25 14.81 4.65 -3.72
C GLU A 25 13.29 4.78 -3.86
N GLU A 26 12.50 3.82 -3.39
CA GLU A 26 11.03 3.93 -3.35
C GLU A 26 10.59 5.18 -2.57
N GLY A 27 11.18 5.44 -1.39
CA GLY A 27 10.90 6.63 -0.60
C GLY A 27 11.24 7.93 -1.33
N GLN A 28 12.36 7.97 -2.06
CA GLN A 28 12.75 9.12 -2.88
C GLN A 28 11.75 9.36 -4.03
N PHE A 29 11.31 8.30 -4.70
CA PHE A 29 10.31 8.39 -5.78
C PHE A 29 8.93 8.82 -5.27
N LEU A 30 8.49 8.31 -4.12
CA LEU A 30 7.24 8.71 -3.48
C LEU A 30 7.26 10.20 -3.11
N HIS A 31 8.35 10.68 -2.52
CA HIS A 31 8.52 12.09 -2.20
C HIS A 31 8.60 12.96 -3.47
N ALA A 32 9.32 12.51 -4.50
CA ALA A 32 9.39 13.23 -5.78
C ALA A 32 8.02 13.33 -6.45
N LEU A 33 7.22 12.26 -6.44
CA LEU A 33 5.86 12.26 -6.96
C LEU A 33 4.96 13.23 -6.17
N GLN A 34 5.05 13.22 -4.84
CA GLN A 34 4.33 14.17 -3.98
C GLN A 34 4.66 15.62 -4.35
N GLN A 35 5.95 15.95 -4.51
CA GLN A 35 6.37 17.30 -4.90
C GLN A 35 5.91 17.66 -6.31
N LEU A 36 5.96 16.72 -7.27
CA LEU A 36 5.48 16.97 -8.64
C LEU A 36 3.97 17.25 -8.65
N VAL A 37 3.16 16.48 -7.92
CA VAL A 37 1.72 16.72 -7.81
C VAL A 37 1.45 18.08 -7.16
N ALA A 38 2.05 18.35 -5.99
CA ALA A 38 1.87 19.61 -5.26
C ALA A 38 2.35 20.85 -6.02
N GLN A 39 3.31 20.71 -6.93
CA GLN A 39 3.73 21.81 -7.79
C GLN A 39 2.79 21.99 -8.98
N SER A 40 2.20 20.90 -9.49
CA SER A 40 1.32 20.87 -10.68
C SER A 40 -0.12 21.23 -10.37
N PHE A 41 -0.42 21.43 -9.10
CA PHE A 41 -1.74 21.73 -8.60
C PHE A 41 -1.60 22.64 -7.38
N THR A 42 -2.23 23.81 -7.44
CA THR A 42 -2.58 24.55 -6.22
C THR A 42 -4.09 24.57 -6.10
N GLU A 43 -4.57 24.83 -4.88
CA GLU A 43 -5.98 24.94 -4.60
C GLU A 43 -6.65 25.88 -5.62
N HIS A 44 -7.48 25.31 -6.49
CA HIS A 44 -8.16 26.10 -7.52
C HIS A 44 -9.49 26.61 -6.97
N TYR A 45 -9.74 27.90 -7.19
CA TYR A 45 -10.99 28.58 -6.90
C TYR A 45 -11.61 29.09 -8.21
N ALA A 46 -12.80 28.60 -8.55
CA ALA A 46 -13.55 29.09 -9.70
C ALA A 46 -14.50 30.20 -9.25
N GLU A 47 -14.13 31.47 -9.48
CA GLU A 47 -15.00 32.64 -9.16
C GLU A 47 -16.05 32.91 -10.25
N THR A 48 -15.93 32.32 -11.43
CA THR A 48 -16.70 32.75 -12.60
C THR A 48 -17.29 31.57 -13.37
N ASP A 49 -18.44 31.08 -12.89
CA ASP A 49 -19.64 30.84 -13.71
C ASP A 49 -20.67 30.03 -12.91
N TRP A 50 -21.67 30.73 -12.35
CA TRP A 50 -23.05 30.31 -12.06
C TRP A 50 -23.36 29.06 -11.21
N ASP A 51 -22.37 28.24 -10.86
CA ASP A 51 -22.40 27.29 -9.76
C ASP A 51 -21.41 27.80 -8.69
N GLU A 52 -21.87 27.94 -7.46
CA GLU A 52 -21.10 28.35 -6.28
C GLU A 52 -19.67 27.77 -6.31
N GLY A 53 -18.67 28.65 -6.39
CA GLY A 53 -17.32 28.29 -6.79
C GLY A 53 -16.81 27.06 -6.05
N THR A 54 -16.45 25.98 -6.75
CA THR A 54 -16.02 24.77 -6.04
C THR A 54 -14.51 24.82 -5.80
N ARG A 55 -14.08 24.72 -4.53
CA ARG A 55 -12.67 24.51 -4.16
C ARG A 55 -12.25 23.07 -4.43
N GLN A 56 -11.06 22.92 -4.99
CA GLN A 56 -10.46 21.63 -5.33
C GLN A 56 -9.07 21.51 -4.72
N PHE A 57 -8.72 20.34 -4.16
CA PHE A 57 -7.37 20.06 -3.68
C PHE A 57 -6.91 18.66 -4.12
N LEU A 58 -5.73 18.59 -4.74
CA LEU A 58 -5.12 17.33 -5.17
C LEU A 58 -3.77 17.15 -4.49
N GLU A 59 -3.58 16.02 -3.84
CA GLU A 59 -2.33 15.64 -3.21
C GLU A 59 -2.00 14.17 -3.46
N PHE A 60 -0.73 13.82 -3.31
CA PHE A 60 -0.30 12.43 -3.24
C PHE A 60 0.18 12.15 -1.81
N ASP A 61 -0.40 11.14 -1.19
CA ASP A 61 0.00 10.65 0.13
C ASP A 61 1.03 9.53 -0.02
N PRO A 62 2.31 9.78 0.28
CA PRO A 62 3.35 8.77 0.18
C PRO A 62 3.20 7.65 1.20
N MET A 63 2.51 7.86 2.33
CA MET A 63 2.33 6.84 3.35
C MET A 63 1.33 5.79 2.93
N SER A 64 0.22 6.18 2.30
CA SER A 64 -0.80 5.24 1.81
C SER A 64 -0.66 4.91 0.33
N MET A 65 0.34 5.47 -0.36
CA MET A 65 0.55 5.36 -1.80
C MET A 65 -0.72 5.68 -2.61
N ASN A 66 -1.43 6.73 -2.20
CA ASN A 66 -2.69 7.13 -2.81
C ASN A 66 -2.59 8.54 -3.39
N LEU A 67 -3.20 8.74 -4.55
CA LEU A 67 -3.58 10.06 -5.00
C LEU A 67 -4.94 10.41 -4.39
N VAL A 68 -5.02 11.57 -3.72
CA VAL A 68 -6.20 11.99 -2.98
C VAL A 68 -6.69 13.31 -3.55
N PHE A 69 -7.96 13.33 -3.92
CA PHE A 69 -8.64 14.50 -4.46
C PHE A 69 -9.77 14.91 -3.53
N TYR A 70 -9.80 16.18 -3.15
CA TYR A 70 -10.84 16.76 -2.31
C TYR A 70 -11.62 17.83 -3.06
N LYS A 71 -12.90 17.94 -2.71
CA LYS A 71 -13.82 18.89 -3.32
C LYS A 71 -14.78 19.45 -2.26
N THR A 72 -14.99 20.76 -2.25
CA THR A 72 -16.03 21.43 -1.45
C THR A 72 -16.57 22.65 -2.20
N PRO A 73 -17.86 22.99 -2.10
CA PRO A 73 -18.33 24.33 -2.42
C PRO A 73 -17.54 25.37 -1.64
N TYR A 74 -17.33 26.53 -2.24
CA TYR A 74 -16.73 27.67 -1.58
C TYR A 74 -17.71 28.29 -0.61
N ASP A 75 -17.17 28.69 0.54
CA ASP A 75 -17.86 29.42 1.59
C ASP A 75 -17.08 30.72 1.82
N GLU A 76 -17.77 31.86 1.77
CA GLU A 76 -17.19 33.19 2.01
C GLU A 76 -16.67 33.34 3.45
N ASP A 77 -17.26 32.61 4.40
CA ASP A 77 -16.88 32.64 5.82
C ASP A 77 -15.64 31.78 6.11
N ASP A 78 -15.26 30.88 5.20
CA ASP A 78 -14.02 30.11 5.28
C ASP A 78 -12.88 30.92 4.64
N ASN A 79 -12.02 31.51 5.47
CA ASN A 79 -10.91 32.33 5.00
C ASN A 79 -9.86 31.58 4.15
N GLY A 80 -9.96 30.25 4.00
CA GLY A 80 -9.34 29.46 2.93
C GLY A 80 -7.81 29.53 2.82
N LYS A 81 -7.13 30.16 3.78
CA LYS A 81 -5.69 30.42 3.70
C LYS A 81 -4.84 29.17 3.95
N LEU A 82 -5.42 28.15 4.57
CA LEU A 82 -4.77 26.87 4.85
C LEU A 82 -5.72 25.74 4.47
N SER A 83 -5.30 24.82 3.59
CA SER A 83 -6.12 23.66 3.20
C SER A 83 -6.54 22.78 4.39
N THR A 84 -5.78 22.82 5.49
CA THR A 84 -6.07 22.12 6.75
C THR A 84 -7.19 22.75 7.56
N SER A 85 -7.56 24.01 7.32
CA SER A 85 -8.69 24.67 7.97
C SER A 85 -9.99 24.54 7.18
N ILE A 86 -9.92 24.00 5.96
CA ILE A 86 -11.07 23.83 5.07
C ILE A 86 -11.81 22.54 5.41
N GLN A 87 -13.13 22.64 5.53
CA GLN A 87 -13.96 21.46 5.67
C GLN A 87 -14.28 20.87 4.29
N TRP A 88 -13.50 19.88 3.86
CA TRP A 88 -13.76 19.14 2.63
C TRP A 88 -15.06 18.33 2.73
N LEU A 89 -15.93 18.41 1.71
CA LEU A 89 -17.20 17.67 1.68
C LEU A 89 -17.11 16.34 0.94
N ALA A 90 -16.22 16.25 -0.05
CA ALA A 90 -15.96 15.04 -0.79
C ALA A 90 -14.46 14.73 -0.81
N LYS A 91 -14.14 13.45 -0.71
CA LYS A 91 -12.77 12.91 -0.83
C LYS A 91 -12.77 11.68 -1.74
N SER A 92 -11.98 11.73 -2.79
CA SER A 92 -11.71 10.64 -3.70
C SER A 92 -10.32 10.09 -3.45
N VAL A 93 -10.20 8.77 -3.26
CA VAL A 93 -8.92 8.09 -3.04
C VAL A 93 -8.65 7.16 -4.21
N ILE A 94 -7.50 7.33 -4.85
CA ILE A 94 -7.06 6.53 -6.00
C ILE A 94 -5.74 5.86 -5.65
N PRO A 95 -5.74 4.53 -5.44
CA PRO A 95 -4.50 3.81 -5.20
C PRO A 95 -3.53 3.92 -6.36
N LEU A 96 -2.25 4.13 -6.06
CA LEU A 96 -1.21 4.31 -7.08
C LEU A 96 -1.23 3.19 -8.13
N TYR A 97 -1.48 1.95 -7.71
CA TYR A 97 -1.49 0.78 -8.60
C TYR A 97 -2.69 0.73 -9.55
N GLU A 98 -3.77 1.46 -9.24
CA GLU A 98 -4.95 1.59 -10.09
C GLU A 98 -4.80 2.72 -11.11
N ILE A 99 -3.83 3.62 -10.97
CA ILE A 99 -3.59 4.68 -11.94
C ILE A 99 -3.01 4.07 -13.23
N ASP A 100 -3.64 4.33 -14.37
CA ASP A 100 -3.10 4.00 -15.69
C ASP A 100 -2.18 5.12 -16.19
N THR A 101 -2.72 6.34 -16.26
CA THR A 101 -1.98 7.51 -16.72
C THR A 101 -2.49 8.80 -16.10
N LEU A 102 -1.60 9.78 -15.97
CA LEU A 102 -1.90 11.17 -15.68
C LEU A 102 -1.63 12.00 -16.93
N ILE A 103 -2.61 12.80 -17.35
CA ILE A 103 -2.52 13.65 -18.54
C ILE A 103 -2.69 15.11 -18.11
N GLY A 104 -1.68 15.94 -18.36
CA GLY A 104 -1.74 17.38 -18.09
C GLY A 104 -2.08 18.18 -19.36
N ASP A 105 -3.23 18.84 -19.40
CA ASP A 105 -3.62 19.75 -20.50
C ASP A 105 -3.35 21.21 -20.09
N ASN A 106 -2.25 21.77 -20.60
CA ASN A 106 -1.87 23.16 -20.34
C ASN A 106 -2.82 24.20 -20.94
N LYS A 107 -3.61 23.84 -21.95
CA LYS A 107 -4.57 24.77 -22.57
C LYS A 107 -5.83 24.88 -21.74
N LYS A 108 -6.28 23.74 -21.20
CA LYS A 108 -7.46 23.65 -20.34
C LYS A 108 -7.13 23.83 -18.87
N ASN A 109 -5.84 23.83 -18.51
CA ASN A 109 -5.38 23.86 -17.13
C ASN A 109 -5.96 22.68 -16.32
N THR A 110 -5.95 21.47 -16.88
CA THR A 110 -6.51 20.28 -16.24
C THR A 110 -5.49 19.16 -16.07
N ILE A 111 -5.65 18.37 -15.01
CA ILE A 111 -5.05 17.05 -14.86
C ILE A 111 -6.16 16.01 -15.03
N THR A 112 -6.02 15.11 -16.00
CA THR A 112 -6.88 13.94 -16.14
C THR A 112 -6.16 12.72 -15.56
N ILE A 113 -6.79 12.09 -14.57
CA ILE A 113 -6.35 10.83 -13.97
C ILE A 113 -7.16 9.73 -14.62
N LYS A 114 -6.49 8.82 -15.34
CA LYS A 114 -7.14 7.61 -15.87
C LYS A 114 -6.81 6.43 -14.97
N THR A 115 -7.80 5.63 -14.62
CA THR A 115 -7.64 4.40 -13.84
C THR A 115 -7.72 3.16 -14.73
N LYS A 116 -7.10 2.07 -14.26
CA LYS A 116 -7.10 0.75 -14.90
C LYS A 116 -8.47 0.08 -14.70
N GLY A 117 -9.08 -0.41 -15.78
CA GLY A 117 -10.30 -1.23 -15.74
C GLY A 117 -11.53 -0.57 -16.39
N GLN A 118 -12.62 -1.34 -16.50
CA GLN A 118 -13.93 -0.84 -16.96
C GLN A 118 -14.70 -0.19 -15.80
N SER A 119 -15.57 0.76 -16.16
CA SER A 119 -16.25 1.78 -15.35
C SER A 119 -16.98 1.38 -14.06
N ASN A 120 -17.01 0.10 -13.66
CA ASN A 120 -17.92 -0.40 -12.61
C ASN A 120 -17.26 -1.34 -11.57
N LYS A 121 -15.92 -1.47 -11.54
CA LYS A 121 -15.23 -2.37 -10.57
C LYS A 121 -14.19 -1.69 -9.68
N TYR A 122 -13.69 -0.52 -10.09
CA TYR A 122 -12.76 0.31 -9.33
C TYR A 122 -13.29 1.75 -9.30
N ASP A 123 -14.55 1.90 -8.89
CA ASP A 123 -15.14 3.22 -8.69
C ASP A 123 -14.19 3.98 -7.77
N ILE A 124 -13.66 5.09 -8.27
CA ILE A 124 -12.83 6.02 -7.50
C ILE A 124 -13.54 6.21 -6.16
N GLN A 125 -12.97 5.66 -5.09
CA GLN A 125 -13.67 5.55 -3.83
C GLN A 125 -13.89 6.97 -3.32
N THR A 126 -15.16 7.38 -3.36
CA THR A 126 -15.55 8.75 -3.07
C THR A 126 -16.36 8.74 -1.80
N TYR A 127 -15.82 9.40 -0.80
CA TYR A 127 -16.38 9.48 0.53
C TYR A 127 -16.99 10.88 0.72
N ALA A 128 -18.27 10.94 1.07
CA ALA A 128 -18.87 12.15 1.61
C ALA A 128 -18.39 12.32 3.06
N ILE A 129 -17.71 13.43 3.35
CA ILE A 129 -17.12 13.68 4.67
C ILE A 129 -18.13 14.28 5.66
N LYS A 130 -19.25 14.85 5.18
CA LYS A 130 -20.18 15.66 6.01
C LYS A 130 -21.63 15.15 6.12
N SER A 131 -22.06 14.12 5.38
CA SER A 131 -23.45 13.63 5.46
C SER A 131 -23.57 12.10 5.32
N GLY A 132 -24.05 11.45 6.38
CA GLY A 132 -24.82 10.20 6.31
C GLY A 132 -24.16 8.91 5.80
N GLY A 133 -22.93 8.95 5.28
CA GLY A 133 -22.25 7.75 4.76
C GLY A 133 -22.73 7.28 3.38
N GLU A 134 -23.37 8.15 2.60
CA GLU A 134 -23.79 7.81 1.24
C GLU A 134 -22.62 7.95 0.24
N TYR A 135 -22.47 6.93 -0.61
CA TYR A 135 -21.44 6.86 -1.66
C TYR A 135 -22.02 7.37 -2.98
N TYR A 136 -21.31 8.29 -3.63
CA TYR A 136 -21.59 8.68 -5.01
C TYR A 136 -20.31 8.60 -5.84
N PRO A 137 -20.35 8.11 -7.08
CA PRO A 137 -19.16 8.05 -7.93
C PRO A 137 -18.65 9.47 -8.23
N ALA A 138 -17.39 9.80 -7.87
CA ALA A 138 -16.78 11.09 -8.23
C ALA A 138 -16.48 11.26 -9.73
N ALA A 139 -16.59 10.18 -10.50
CA ALA A 139 -16.33 10.17 -11.92
C ALA A 139 -17.37 9.31 -12.64
N GLN A 140 -17.82 9.75 -13.81
CA GLN A 140 -18.46 8.88 -14.78
C GLN A 140 -17.37 8.15 -15.56
N GLY A 141 -17.15 6.87 -15.24
CA GLY A 141 -16.15 6.04 -15.92
C GLY A 141 -14.81 5.96 -15.18
N ASN A 142 -13.75 5.65 -15.93
CA ASN A 142 -12.39 5.45 -15.41
C ASN A 142 -11.51 6.72 -15.52
N GLU A 143 -12.12 7.90 -15.64
CA GLU A 143 -11.42 9.17 -15.81
C GLU A 143 -11.91 10.22 -14.80
N LEU A 144 -10.98 10.80 -14.04
CA LEU A 144 -11.23 11.95 -13.17
C LEU A 144 -10.51 13.17 -13.73
N ILE A 145 -11.24 14.24 -14.02
CA ILE A 145 -10.69 15.49 -14.53
C ILE A 145 -10.69 16.51 -13.40
N VAL A 146 -9.50 17.04 -13.11
CA VAL A 146 -9.24 17.99 -12.02
C VAL A 146 -8.74 19.31 -12.62
N GLN A 147 -9.31 20.43 -12.19
CA GLN A 147 -8.93 21.78 -12.65
C GLN A 147 -7.76 22.30 -11.81
N SER A 148 -6.67 22.71 -12.45
CA SER A 148 -5.45 23.19 -11.81
C SER A 148 -5.14 24.62 -12.24
N ASP A 149 -5.10 25.56 -11.30
CA ASP A 149 -4.64 26.93 -11.55
C ASP A 149 -3.13 27.04 -11.82
N LYS A 150 -2.38 25.97 -11.52
CA LYS A 150 -0.92 25.95 -11.55
C LYS A 150 -0.40 24.69 -12.20
N LEU A 151 -1.00 24.31 -13.33
CA LEU A 151 -0.41 23.26 -14.15
C LEU A 151 1.02 23.69 -14.52
N LEU A 152 2.00 22.97 -13.99
CA LEU A 152 3.40 23.30 -14.19
C LEU A 152 3.69 23.30 -15.69
N LYS A 153 4.11 24.46 -16.20
CA LYS A 153 4.74 24.57 -17.54
C LYS A 153 6.16 23.95 -17.55
N ILE A 154 6.39 22.93 -16.74
CA ILE A 154 7.62 22.13 -16.78
C ILE A 154 7.56 21.30 -18.06
N ARG A 155 8.63 21.38 -18.86
CA ARG A 155 8.77 20.57 -20.07
C ARG A 155 8.63 19.09 -19.69
N ASN A 156 7.69 18.41 -20.36
CA ASN A 156 7.42 16.98 -20.17
C ASN A 156 6.87 16.60 -18.78
N LEU A 157 6.10 17.45 -18.10
CA LEU A 157 5.45 17.12 -16.81
C LEU A 157 4.71 15.76 -16.85
N GLU A 158 3.85 15.58 -17.85
CA GLU A 158 3.11 14.33 -18.08
C GLU A 158 4.04 13.12 -18.11
N LYS A 159 5.13 13.20 -18.88
CA LYS A 159 6.11 12.11 -18.97
C LYS A 159 6.78 11.83 -17.63
N ARG A 160 7.08 12.87 -16.84
CA ARG A 160 7.70 12.72 -15.52
C ARG A 160 6.75 12.07 -14.52
N LEU A 161 5.50 12.53 -14.45
CA LEU A 161 4.47 11.95 -13.58
C LEU A 161 4.24 10.47 -13.91
N ASN A 162 4.00 10.17 -15.18
CA ASN A 162 3.77 8.78 -15.63
C ASN A 162 4.99 7.89 -15.43
N TRP A 163 6.20 8.43 -15.57
CA TRP A 163 7.41 7.67 -15.28
C TRP A 163 7.54 7.31 -13.79
N HIS A 164 7.33 8.25 -12.87
CA HIS A 164 7.37 7.95 -11.43
C HIS A 164 6.32 6.91 -11.04
N ILE A 165 5.08 7.07 -11.55
CA ILE A 165 4.01 6.10 -11.32
C ILE A 165 4.42 4.73 -11.86
N SER A 166 4.96 4.66 -13.07
CA SER A 166 5.39 3.39 -13.67
C SER A 166 6.46 2.68 -12.85
N GLU A 167 7.49 3.40 -12.39
CA GLU A 167 8.56 2.81 -11.58
C GLU A 167 8.06 2.33 -10.22
N LEU A 168 7.23 3.12 -9.53
CA LEU A 168 6.62 2.71 -8.27
C LEU A 168 5.70 1.50 -8.45
N GLN A 169 4.92 1.43 -9.54
CA GLN A 169 4.10 0.27 -9.87
C GLN A 169 4.92 -0.99 -10.17
N LYS A 170 6.05 -0.84 -10.88
CA LYS A 170 6.99 -1.95 -11.13
C LYS A 170 7.58 -2.46 -9.82
N PHE A 171 7.95 -1.57 -8.91
CA PHE A 171 8.49 -1.97 -7.61
C PHE A 171 7.42 -2.65 -6.74
N TYR A 172 6.20 -2.12 -6.71
CA TYR A 172 5.06 -2.76 -6.06
C TYR A 172 4.79 -4.16 -6.62
N LYS A 173 4.90 -4.37 -7.94
CA LYS A 173 4.76 -5.69 -8.55
C LYS A 173 5.78 -6.69 -8.01
N LYS A 174 7.05 -6.30 -7.84
CA LYS A 174 8.08 -7.16 -7.23
C LYS A 174 7.70 -7.56 -5.79
N LYS A 175 7.14 -6.64 -5.00
CA LYS A 175 6.60 -6.93 -3.65
C LYS A 175 5.44 -7.91 -3.71
N MET A 176 4.56 -7.78 -4.70
CA MET A 176 3.46 -8.72 -4.92
C MET A 176 3.90 -10.09 -5.41
N ASP A 177 5.00 -10.19 -6.15
CA ASP A 177 5.57 -11.49 -6.57
C ASP A 177 5.99 -12.31 -5.33
N LEU A 178 6.55 -11.67 -4.30
CA LEU A 178 6.80 -12.29 -2.99
C LEU A 178 5.49 -12.79 -2.35
N VAL A 179 4.49 -11.93 -2.23
CA VAL A 179 3.19 -12.27 -1.62
C VAL A 179 2.51 -13.44 -2.34
N ASN A 180 2.49 -13.40 -3.67
CA ASN A 180 1.90 -14.43 -4.51
C ASN A 180 2.61 -15.78 -4.32
N TYR A 181 3.94 -15.75 -4.22
CA TYR A 181 4.73 -16.94 -3.92
C TYR A 181 4.40 -17.51 -2.53
N LEU A 182 4.36 -16.66 -1.49
CA LEU A 182 4.01 -17.08 -0.13
C LEU A 182 2.60 -17.68 -0.08
N ASN A 183 1.62 -17.08 -0.75
CA ASN A 183 0.25 -17.60 -0.81
C ASN A 183 0.15 -18.91 -1.59
N LYS A 184 0.95 -19.08 -2.65
CA LYS A 184 1.05 -20.36 -3.36
C LYS A 184 1.55 -21.46 -2.43
N LYS A 185 2.60 -21.18 -1.64
CA LYS A 185 3.14 -22.14 -0.66
C LYS A 185 2.16 -22.41 0.49
N LEU A 186 1.45 -21.39 0.96
CA LEU A 186 0.40 -21.53 1.97
C LEU A 186 -0.74 -22.44 1.51
N LYS A 187 -1.16 -22.33 0.25
CA LYS A 187 -2.18 -23.22 -0.34
C LYS A 187 -1.72 -24.67 -0.40
N GLN A 188 -0.46 -24.89 -0.79
CA GLN A 188 0.14 -26.23 -0.80
C GLN A 188 0.17 -26.85 0.61
N GLU A 189 0.51 -26.06 1.63
CA GLU A 189 0.47 -26.48 3.03
C GLU A 189 -0.96 -26.91 3.46
N ILE A 190 -1.97 -26.09 3.16
CA ILE A 190 -3.37 -26.41 3.48
C ILE A 190 -3.80 -27.71 2.81
N GLU A 191 -3.50 -27.88 1.51
CA GLU A 191 -3.80 -29.11 0.77
C GLU A 191 -3.13 -30.33 1.38
N TYR A 192 -1.90 -30.18 1.88
CA TYR A 192 -1.20 -31.27 2.55
C TYR A 192 -1.88 -31.65 3.87
N GLN A 193 -2.22 -30.68 4.73
CA GLN A 193 -2.92 -30.95 5.99
C GLN A 193 -4.30 -31.58 5.76
N ILE A 194 -4.95 -31.31 4.63
CA ILE A 194 -6.17 -32.00 4.23
C ILE A 194 -5.93 -33.49 3.99
N LYS A 195 -4.83 -33.84 3.31
CA LYS A 195 -4.47 -35.22 2.95
C LYS A 195 -3.91 -36.01 4.14
N ASP A 196 -3.07 -35.40 4.97
CA ASP A 196 -2.45 -36.02 6.14
C ASP A 196 -3.36 -35.94 7.37
N SER A 197 -4.48 -36.65 7.31
CA SER A 197 -5.48 -36.68 8.38
C SER A 197 -5.01 -37.39 9.66
N LEU A 198 -3.89 -38.12 9.60
CA LEU A 198 -3.27 -38.79 10.74
C LEU A 198 -2.54 -37.78 11.63
N ASN A 199 -1.71 -36.91 11.04
CA ASN A 199 -0.99 -35.88 11.78
C ASN A 199 -1.79 -34.59 11.96
N TYR A 200 -2.73 -34.32 11.06
CA TYR A 200 -3.59 -33.13 11.07
C TYR A 200 -5.06 -33.52 11.09
N ARG A 201 -5.56 -33.91 12.26
CA ARG A 201 -7.00 -34.13 12.47
C ARG A 201 -7.78 -32.82 12.25
N SER A 202 -9.03 -32.90 11.79
CA SER A 202 -9.83 -31.75 11.38
C SER A 202 -10.01 -30.67 12.46
N ASP A 203 -10.00 -31.07 13.72
CA ASP A 203 -10.06 -30.21 14.90
C ASP A 203 -8.74 -29.53 15.22
N LYS A 204 -7.60 -30.04 14.73
CA LYS A 204 -6.24 -29.54 15.01
C LYS A 204 -5.57 -28.80 13.85
N LYS A 205 -6.24 -28.69 12.70
CA LYS A 205 -5.74 -27.92 11.55
C LYS A 205 -5.76 -26.43 11.87
N PHE A 206 -4.74 -25.71 11.39
CA PHE A 206 -4.89 -24.27 11.30
C PHE A 206 -5.76 -23.93 10.08
N LYS A 207 -6.53 -22.85 10.17
CA LYS A 207 -7.30 -22.31 9.05
C LYS A 207 -6.77 -20.94 8.70
N VAL A 208 -6.60 -20.66 7.42
CA VAL A 208 -6.27 -19.32 6.95
C VAL A 208 -7.55 -18.51 6.89
N LEU A 209 -7.66 -17.47 7.71
CA LEU A 209 -8.76 -16.51 7.66
C LEU A 209 -8.44 -15.35 6.71
N GLN A 210 -7.16 -15.02 6.57
CA GLN A 210 -6.65 -14.05 5.63
C GLN A 210 -5.29 -14.54 5.11
N GLU A 211 -5.18 -14.69 3.80
CA GLU A 211 -3.93 -14.96 3.10
C GLU A 211 -2.88 -13.85 3.36
N PHE A 212 -1.64 -14.10 2.99
CA PHE A 212 -0.62 -13.05 2.98
C PHE A 212 -1.08 -11.91 2.10
N GLN A 213 -1.02 -10.69 2.63
CA GLN A 213 -1.31 -9.49 1.87
C GLN A 213 -0.45 -8.33 2.37
N LEU A 214 -0.27 -7.35 1.51
CA LEU A 214 0.30 -6.07 1.90
C LEU A 214 -0.80 -5.11 2.32
N ASP A 215 -0.46 -4.18 3.20
CA ASP A 215 -1.28 -3.00 3.44
C ASP A 215 -1.27 -2.06 2.21
N ASN A 216 -2.06 -0.99 2.28
CA ASN A 216 -2.17 -0.02 1.17
C ASN A 216 -0.82 0.63 0.81
N SER A 217 0.08 0.79 1.79
CA SER A 217 1.43 1.30 1.55
C SER A 217 2.36 0.29 0.84
N GLY A 218 1.93 -0.97 0.73
CA GLY A 218 2.78 -2.03 0.20
C GLY A 218 4.00 -2.33 1.08
N GLN A 219 4.03 -1.89 2.34
CA GLN A 219 5.20 -2.03 3.24
C GLN A 219 4.99 -3.13 4.28
N TRP A 220 3.76 -3.32 4.74
CA TRP A 220 3.43 -4.25 5.82
C TRP A 220 2.87 -5.54 5.27
N LEU A 221 3.59 -6.64 5.46
CA LEU A 221 3.09 -7.99 5.21
C LEU A 221 2.24 -8.45 6.39
N SER A 222 1.07 -9.02 6.13
CA SER A 222 0.19 -9.55 7.18
C SER A 222 -0.47 -10.87 6.80
N VAL A 223 -0.78 -11.69 7.80
CA VAL A 223 -1.54 -12.95 7.67
C VAL A 223 -2.45 -13.10 8.89
N ILE A 224 -3.61 -13.75 8.71
CA ILE A 224 -4.50 -14.11 9.82
C ILE A 224 -4.82 -15.59 9.74
N VAL A 225 -4.52 -16.31 10.83
CA VAL A 225 -4.82 -17.74 10.96
C VAL A 225 -5.68 -18.00 12.20
N GLU A 226 -6.55 -18.99 12.10
CA GLU A 226 -7.18 -19.63 13.24
C GLU A 226 -6.41 -20.91 13.56
N ARG A 227 -6.04 -21.12 14.82
CA ARG A 227 -5.38 -22.34 15.28
C ARG A 227 -5.80 -22.64 16.71
N ARG A 228 -5.34 -23.77 17.26
CA ARG A 228 -5.50 -24.04 18.69
C ARG A 228 -4.26 -23.59 19.48
N ASN A 229 -4.49 -23.11 20.71
CA ASN A 229 -3.41 -22.83 21.65
C ASN A 229 -2.98 -24.13 22.38
N ILE A 230 -2.02 -24.01 23.31
CA ILE A 230 -1.49 -25.15 24.08
C ILE A 230 -2.55 -25.86 24.96
N TYR A 231 -3.68 -25.20 25.23
CA TYR A 231 -4.81 -25.74 26.00
C TYR A 231 -5.94 -26.23 25.09
N ASP A 232 -5.67 -26.39 23.79
CA ASP A 232 -6.63 -26.81 22.77
C ASP A 232 -7.79 -25.82 22.53
N ASN A 233 -7.72 -24.58 23.03
CA ASN A 233 -8.75 -23.57 22.75
C ASN A 233 -8.52 -22.90 21.39
N PRO A 234 -9.57 -22.63 20.59
CA PRO A 234 -9.43 -21.91 19.33
C PRO A 234 -8.99 -20.47 19.58
N ILE A 235 -8.00 -20.04 18.81
CA ILE A 235 -7.48 -18.68 18.81
C ILE A 235 -7.36 -18.17 17.39
N THR A 236 -7.59 -16.87 17.21
CA THR A 236 -7.26 -16.17 15.97
C THR A 236 -5.99 -15.38 16.19
N GLU A 237 -5.01 -15.56 15.31
CA GLU A 237 -3.73 -14.89 15.37
C GLU A 237 -3.53 -14.07 14.10
N LYS A 238 -3.35 -12.76 14.28
CA LYS A 238 -2.89 -11.85 13.23
C LYS A 238 -1.43 -11.54 13.46
N GLN A 239 -0.61 -11.69 12.42
CA GLN A 239 0.77 -11.24 12.41
C GLN A 239 0.93 -10.13 11.38
N SER A 240 1.80 -9.16 11.64
CA SER A 240 2.15 -8.10 10.69
C SER A 240 3.60 -7.66 10.87
N LEU A 241 4.32 -7.45 9.77
CA LEU A 241 5.74 -7.07 9.78
C LEU A 241 6.04 -6.11 8.62
N GLN A 242 6.96 -5.16 8.80
CA GLN A 242 7.44 -4.34 7.68
C GLN A 242 8.48 -5.09 6.85
N LEU A 243 8.26 -5.24 5.54
CA LEU A 243 9.17 -5.98 4.66
C LEU A 243 10.64 -5.53 4.79
N ARG A 244 10.88 -4.22 4.85
CA ARG A 244 12.23 -3.63 4.99
C ARG A 244 12.99 -4.02 6.27
N ASP A 245 12.29 -4.59 7.25
CA ASP A 245 12.86 -4.98 8.55
C ASP A 245 13.18 -6.48 8.63
N VAL A 246 12.89 -7.25 7.58
CA VAL A 246 13.35 -8.65 7.48
C VAL A 246 14.86 -8.69 7.35
N LEU A 247 15.52 -9.48 8.19
CA LEU A 247 16.97 -9.66 8.19
C LEU A 247 17.37 -11.00 7.61
N LYS A 248 16.60 -12.05 7.90
CA LYS A 248 16.90 -13.41 7.49
C LYS A 248 15.65 -14.27 7.40
N ILE A 249 15.76 -15.39 6.69
CA ILE A 249 14.80 -16.48 6.72
C ILE A 249 15.35 -17.62 7.57
N GLY A 250 14.54 -18.11 8.50
CA GLY A 250 14.88 -19.24 9.35
C GLY A 250 13.85 -20.35 9.31
N LYS A 251 14.24 -21.50 9.85
CA LYS A 251 13.38 -22.67 9.99
C LYS A 251 13.66 -23.34 11.34
N ASP A 252 12.57 -23.71 12.00
CA ASP A 252 12.56 -24.68 13.09
C ASP A 252 11.45 -25.70 12.75
N ILE A 253 10.33 -25.70 13.47
CA ILE A 253 9.13 -26.47 13.11
C ILE A 253 8.45 -25.90 11.85
N THR A 254 8.58 -24.59 11.63
CA THR A 254 8.02 -23.90 10.49
C THR A 254 8.99 -22.84 9.97
N VAL A 255 8.85 -22.49 8.70
CA VAL A 255 9.60 -21.38 8.10
C VAL A 255 9.12 -20.06 8.67
N MET A 256 10.07 -19.20 9.03
CA MET A 256 9.82 -17.89 9.63
C MET A 256 10.69 -16.81 8.98
N LEU A 257 10.13 -15.61 8.83
CA LEU A 257 10.91 -14.42 8.55
C LEU A 257 11.38 -13.85 9.89
N VAL A 258 12.69 -13.71 10.06
CA VAL A 258 13.26 -13.10 11.26
C VAL A 258 13.55 -11.64 10.95
N SER A 259 12.93 -10.77 11.73
CA SER A 259 13.03 -9.33 11.58
C SER A 259 13.97 -8.72 12.62
N LYS A 260 14.12 -7.39 12.59
CA LYS A 260 14.73 -6.65 13.70
C LYS A 260 13.96 -6.89 15.01
N PRO A 261 14.62 -6.74 16.18
CA PRO A 261 13.98 -6.98 17.47
C PRO A 261 12.66 -6.21 17.62
N HIS A 262 11.61 -6.92 18.03
CA HIS A 262 10.27 -6.39 18.33
C HIS A 262 9.51 -5.77 17.14
N ASN A 263 9.83 -6.13 15.90
CA ASN A 263 9.18 -5.56 14.70
C ASN A 263 8.03 -6.40 14.12
N VAL A 264 7.77 -7.60 14.66
CA VAL A 264 6.58 -8.37 14.32
C VAL A 264 5.47 -8.02 15.30
N LEU A 265 4.41 -7.41 14.79
CA LEU A 265 3.20 -7.13 15.55
C LEU A 265 2.30 -8.35 15.51
N LYS A 266 1.93 -8.86 16.69
CA LYS A 266 1.07 -10.03 16.83
C LYS A 266 -0.13 -9.70 17.69
N THR A 267 -1.31 -10.00 17.17
CA THR A 267 -2.57 -9.89 17.90
C THR A 267 -3.20 -11.28 18.02
N THR A 268 -3.39 -11.76 19.24
CA THR A 268 -4.07 -13.02 19.53
C THR A 268 -5.44 -12.72 20.13
N THR A 269 -6.49 -13.18 19.46
CA THR A 269 -7.85 -13.17 19.97
C THR A 269 -8.19 -14.55 20.51
N VAL A 270 -8.56 -14.62 21.78
CA VAL A 270 -9.09 -15.82 22.44
C VAL A 270 -10.59 -15.64 22.60
N LYS A 271 -11.37 -16.56 22.04
CA LYS A 271 -12.83 -16.59 22.19
C LYS A 271 -13.19 -17.65 23.24
N ASN A 272 -13.68 -17.22 24.38
CA ASN A 272 -14.38 -18.08 25.32
C ASN A 272 -15.90 -17.86 25.18
N GLU A 273 -16.72 -18.76 25.71
CA GLU A 273 -18.19 -18.75 25.54
C GLU A 273 -18.87 -17.44 25.99
N GLU A 274 -18.22 -16.64 26.85
CA GLU A 274 -18.80 -15.42 27.43
C GLU A 274 -17.96 -14.15 27.17
N GLU A 275 -16.69 -14.25 26.76
CA GLU A 275 -15.80 -13.09 26.59
C GLU A 275 -14.79 -13.27 25.42
N GLU A 276 -14.58 -12.18 24.68
CA GLU A 276 -13.48 -12.07 23.70
C GLU A 276 -12.32 -11.30 24.34
N ARG A 277 -11.16 -11.95 24.45
CA ARG A 277 -9.93 -11.31 24.92
C ARG A 277 -8.96 -11.11 23.76
N LYS A 278 -8.51 -9.86 23.58
CA LYS A 278 -7.44 -9.48 22.67
C LYS A 278 -6.13 -9.31 23.42
N ILE A 279 -5.06 -9.92 22.91
CA ILE A 279 -3.71 -9.82 23.46
C ILE A 279 -2.80 -9.32 22.34
N GLU A 280 -2.12 -8.21 22.58
CA GLU A 280 -1.15 -7.62 21.65
C GLU A 280 0.26 -7.85 22.18
N THR A 281 1.12 -8.37 21.30
CA THR A 281 2.51 -8.71 21.60
C THR A 281 3.40 -8.29 20.44
N VAL A 282 4.68 -8.07 20.75
CA VAL A 282 5.73 -7.88 19.75
C VAL A 282 6.68 -9.07 19.76
N ASP A 283 7.17 -9.46 18.59
CA ASP A 283 8.05 -10.61 18.38
C ASP A 283 9.13 -10.25 17.34
N ASP A 284 10.10 -11.12 17.20
CA ASP A 284 11.15 -11.04 16.18
C ASP A 284 10.81 -11.93 14.98
N TRP A 285 9.95 -12.94 15.19
CA TRP A 285 9.64 -14.00 14.23
C TRP A 285 8.23 -13.87 13.65
N PHE A 286 8.17 -13.77 12.32
CA PHE A 286 6.92 -13.82 11.58
C PHE A 286 6.78 -15.20 10.94
N TYR A 287 5.83 -15.98 11.46
CA TYR A 287 5.62 -17.36 11.07
C TYR A 287 4.92 -17.42 9.71
N LEU A 288 5.54 -18.11 8.75
CA LEU A 288 4.95 -18.35 7.42
C LEU A 288 3.99 -19.54 7.42
N HIS A 289 4.00 -20.34 8.49
CA HIS A 289 3.18 -21.54 8.66
C HIS A 289 3.47 -22.65 7.63
N PHE A 290 4.61 -22.60 6.94
CA PHE A 290 5.08 -23.68 6.09
C PHE A 290 5.81 -24.71 6.95
N SER A 291 5.27 -25.92 7.03
CA SER A 291 5.87 -27.02 7.82
C SER A 291 5.92 -28.34 7.05
N HIS A 292 5.20 -28.45 5.94
CA HIS A 292 5.16 -29.65 5.14
C HIS A 292 6.35 -29.80 4.17
N GLU A 293 6.79 -28.69 3.56
CA GLU A 293 7.79 -28.73 2.49
C GLU A 293 9.04 -29.51 2.92
N LYS A 294 9.45 -30.47 2.10
CA LYS A 294 10.60 -31.33 2.41
C LYS A 294 11.89 -30.77 1.83
N ASP A 295 11.79 -30.08 0.69
CA ASP A 295 12.92 -29.36 0.09
C ASP A 295 13.02 -27.96 0.70
N ASN A 296 13.40 -27.96 1.97
CA ASN A 296 13.48 -26.78 2.78
C ASN A 296 14.55 -25.82 2.23
N GLU A 297 15.71 -26.34 1.87
CA GLU A 297 16.80 -25.54 1.31
C GLU A 297 16.34 -24.71 0.11
N LYS A 298 15.65 -25.32 -0.86
CA LYS A 298 15.14 -24.63 -2.04
C LYS A 298 14.08 -23.59 -1.71
N LEU A 299 13.17 -23.87 -0.78
CA LEU A 299 12.15 -22.92 -0.33
C LEU A 299 12.81 -21.66 0.24
N GLY A 300 13.85 -21.83 1.07
CA GLY A 300 14.62 -20.72 1.61
C GLY A 300 15.24 -19.86 0.51
N ASP A 301 15.90 -20.49 -0.45
CA ASP A 301 16.58 -19.80 -1.56
C ASP A 301 15.61 -19.06 -2.48
N GLU A 302 14.44 -19.65 -2.76
CA GLU A 302 13.40 -19.00 -3.56
C GLU A 302 12.86 -17.74 -2.87
N ILE A 303 12.66 -17.78 -1.55
CA ILE A 303 12.23 -16.60 -0.77
C ILE A 303 13.34 -15.53 -0.75
N ILE A 304 14.60 -15.92 -0.50
CA ILE A 304 15.75 -14.98 -0.53
C ILE A 304 15.85 -14.29 -1.89
N ASN A 305 15.68 -15.04 -2.98
CA ASN A 305 15.71 -14.47 -4.33
C ASN A 305 14.59 -13.44 -4.56
N LEU A 306 13.39 -13.66 -4.00
CA LEU A 306 12.29 -12.69 -4.06
C LEU A 306 12.61 -11.42 -3.24
N PHE A 307 13.22 -11.56 -2.06
CA PHE A 307 13.72 -10.42 -1.29
C PHE A 307 14.81 -9.65 -2.04
N LYS A 308 15.70 -10.34 -2.75
CA LYS A 308 16.73 -9.71 -3.60
C LYS A 308 16.11 -8.87 -4.71
N GLN A 309 14.99 -9.29 -5.31
CA GLN A 309 14.31 -8.51 -6.35
C GLN A 309 13.77 -7.18 -5.84
N ILE A 310 13.37 -7.11 -4.56
CA ILE A 310 12.94 -5.87 -3.88
C ILE A 310 14.11 -5.14 -3.20
N GLY A 311 15.35 -5.48 -3.53
CA GLY A 311 16.55 -4.78 -3.07
C GLY A 311 16.98 -5.12 -1.66
N MET A 312 16.55 -6.26 -1.13
CA MET A 312 16.94 -6.71 0.19
C MET A 312 17.87 -7.91 0.12
N GLU A 313 19.04 -7.77 0.74
CA GLU A 313 19.96 -8.88 0.97
C GLU A 313 19.68 -9.48 2.35
N ILE A 314 18.74 -10.41 2.40
CA ILE A 314 18.44 -11.16 3.63
C ILE A 314 19.28 -12.44 3.69
N GLN A 315 19.64 -12.87 4.89
CA GLN A 315 20.43 -14.08 5.10
C GLN A 315 19.54 -15.33 5.21
N LYS A 316 20.12 -16.50 4.99
CA LYS A 316 19.54 -17.77 5.43
C LYS A 316 20.14 -18.10 6.79
N SER A 317 19.32 -18.44 7.79
CA SER A 317 19.86 -19.05 9.01
C SER A 317 20.25 -20.50 8.74
N ASP A 318 20.97 -21.11 9.68
CA ASP A 318 21.14 -22.56 9.67
C ASP A 318 19.76 -23.21 9.85
N TRP A 319 19.44 -24.17 8.98
CA TRP A 319 18.22 -24.95 9.05
C TRP A 319 18.61 -26.35 9.51
N PHE A 320 18.11 -26.75 10.68
CA PHE A 320 18.29 -28.11 11.16
C PHE A 320 17.09 -28.90 10.65
N ASP A 321 17.31 -29.77 9.66
CA ASP A 321 16.26 -30.60 9.04
C ASP A 321 15.73 -31.69 9.98
#